data_AF-A0A3D4JV78-F1
#
_entry.id   AF-A0A3D4JV78-F1
#
_cell.length_a   1.000
_cell.length_b   1.000
_cell.length_c   1.000
_cell.angle_alpha   90.00
_cell.angle_beta   90.00
_cell.angle_gamma   90.00
#
_symmetry.space_group_name_H-M   'P 1'
#
loop_
_entity.id
_entity.type
_entity.pdbx_description
1 polymer ?
#
loop_
_entity_poly.entity_id
_entity_poly.type
_entity_poly.pdbx_seq_one_letter_code
_entity_poly.pdbx_strand_id
1 'polypeptide(L)'
;ASGDLVQLAHLALVLIGEGEVFYKGERKSTKDVFEIENLQPIQVEIREGLALMNGTSVMSGIGVVNAHKANQLTDISIKLSCAINEIVQAYDDHLSEVLNGTKLHEGQQKIAEKMRAHLSDSQLIRKRADHLYTHFEEQEKV
;
A
#
# COMPACT_ATOMS: atom_id res chain seq x y z
N ALA A 1 -24.82 -9.99 -9.46
CA ALA A 1 -24.44 -11.21 -8.73
C ALA A 1 -23.23 -10.88 -7.86
N SER A 2 -23.26 -11.21 -6.55
CA SER A 2 -22.15 -10.96 -5.62
C SER A 2 -21.01 -11.95 -5.91
N GLY A 3 -19.78 -11.44 -6.11
CA GLY A 3 -18.80 -12.05 -7.00
C GLY A 3 -17.83 -13.11 -6.46
N ASP A 4 -17.95 -13.58 -5.20
CA ASP A 4 -16.99 -14.51 -4.59
C ASP A 4 -17.55 -15.92 -4.30
N LEU A 5 -18.61 -16.32 -5.02
CA LEU A 5 -19.38 -17.52 -4.69
C LEU A 5 -18.54 -18.81 -4.66
N VAL A 6 -17.58 -18.96 -5.58
CA VAL A 6 -16.71 -20.16 -5.66
C VAL A 6 -15.77 -20.20 -4.45
N GLN A 7 -15.12 -19.10 -4.12
CA GLN A 7 -14.15 -19.02 -3.04
C GLN A 7 -14.82 -19.15 -1.68
N LEU A 8 -15.99 -18.53 -1.51
CA LEU A 8 -16.78 -18.66 -0.29
C LEU A 8 -17.42 -20.05 -0.16
N ALA A 9 -17.70 -20.76 -1.25
CA ALA A 9 -18.08 -22.18 -1.19
C ALA A 9 -16.96 -23.04 -0.61
N HIS A 10 -15.70 -22.81 -1.02
CA HIS A 10 -14.55 -23.52 -0.43
C HIS A 10 -14.38 -23.20 1.06
N LEU A 11 -14.61 -21.95 1.48
CA LEU A 11 -14.63 -21.59 2.89
C LEU A 11 -15.78 -22.30 3.64
N ALA A 12 -16.98 -22.34 3.06
CA ALA A 12 -18.13 -23.02 3.65
C ALA A 12 -17.90 -24.53 3.83
N LEU A 13 -17.28 -25.20 2.86
CA LEU A 13 -16.88 -26.62 2.96
C LEU A 13 -15.96 -26.86 4.16
N VAL A 14 -15.00 -25.97 4.42
CA VAL A 14 -14.14 -26.04 5.61
C VAL A 14 -14.97 -25.90 6.89
N LEU A 15 -15.90 -24.93 6.95
CA LEU A 15 -16.71 -24.72 8.16
C LEU A 15 -17.59 -25.93 8.51
N ILE A 16 -18.10 -26.64 7.51
CA ILE A 16 -18.89 -27.88 7.70
C ILE A 16 -18.03 -29.14 7.79
N GLY A 17 -16.70 -29.02 7.80
CA GLY A 17 -15.77 -30.14 7.98
C GLY A 17 -15.53 -31.00 6.73
N GLU A 18 -16.03 -30.60 5.56
CA GLU A 18 -15.91 -31.33 4.29
C GLU A 18 -14.83 -30.78 3.35
N GLY A 19 -14.16 -29.69 3.74
CA GLY A 19 -13.10 -29.06 2.96
C GLY A 19 -11.69 -29.56 3.30
N GLU A 20 -10.69 -28.88 2.76
CA GLU A 20 -9.28 -29.07 3.11
C GLU A 20 -8.67 -27.76 3.61
N VAL A 21 -7.76 -27.86 4.57
CA VAL A 21 -7.06 -26.72 5.17
C VAL A 21 -5.56 -26.96 5.23
N PHE A 22 -4.78 -25.87 5.21
CA PHE A 22 -3.38 -25.94 5.58
C PHE A 22 -3.26 -25.88 7.11
N TYR A 23 -2.80 -26.97 7.72
CA TYR A 23 -2.57 -27.07 9.15
C TYR A 23 -1.10 -27.37 9.42
N LYS A 24 -0.43 -26.47 10.16
CA LYS A 24 1.02 -26.53 10.43
C LYS A 24 1.88 -26.70 9.16
N GLY A 25 1.48 -26.06 8.07
CA GLY A 25 2.19 -26.08 6.79
C GLY A 25 1.84 -27.23 5.85
N GLU A 26 1.03 -28.20 6.29
CA GLU A 26 0.60 -29.35 5.49
C GLU A 26 -0.88 -29.23 5.10
N ARG A 27 -1.23 -29.60 3.87
CA ARG A 27 -2.64 -29.69 3.45
C ARG A 27 -3.26 -30.96 4.04
N LYS A 28 -4.34 -30.82 4.79
CA LYS A 28 -5.07 -31.91 5.45
C LYS A 28 -6.57 -31.78 5.25
N SER A 29 -7.29 -32.89 5.39
CA SER A 29 -8.74 -32.89 5.51
C SER A 29 -9.15 -32.04 6.72
N THR A 30 -10.18 -31.21 6.57
CA THR A 30 -10.67 -30.38 7.68
C THR A 30 -11.19 -31.23 8.82
N LYS A 31 -11.83 -32.37 8.51
CA LYS A 31 -12.30 -33.33 9.51
C LYS A 31 -11.19 -33.79 10.45
N ASP A 32 -10.04 -34.21 9.90
CA ASP A 32 -8.91 -34.69 10.70
C ASP A 32 -8.37 -33.57 11.59
N VAL A 33 -8.31 -32.34 11.08
CA VAL A 33 -7.86 -31.16 11.84
C VAL A 33 -8.84 -30.81 12.95
N PHE A 34 -10.15 -30.93 12.70
CA PHE A 34 -11.16 -30.73 13.74
C PHE A 34 -11.05 -31.77 14.85
N GLU A 35 -10.82 -33.04 14.52
CA GLU A 35 -10.57 -34.09 15.52
C GLU A 35 -9.30 -33.78 16.36
N ILE A 36 -8.21 -33.34 15.72
CA ILE A 36 -6.97 -32.95 16.40
C ILE A 36 -7.19 -31.77 17.36
N GLU A 37 -7.92 -30.75 16.92
CA GLU A 37 -8.17 -29.52 17.67
C GLU A 37 -9.41 -29.59 18.59
N ASN A 38 -10.08 -30.75 18.66
CA ASN A 38 -11.36 -30.95 19.36
C ASN A 38 -12.45 -29.93 18.96
N LEU A 39 -12.52 -29.60 17.67
CA LEU A 39 -13.54 -28.75 17.09
C LEU A 39 -14.67 -29.59 16.49
N GLN A 40 -15.86 -29.00 16.38
CA GLN A 40 -17.01 -29.60 15.71
C GLN A 40 -17.38 -28.76 14.49
N PRO A 41 -17.78 -29.39 13.37
CA PRO A 41 -18.35 -28.67 12.23
C PRO A 41 -19.55 -27.80 12.61
N ILE A 42 -19.74 -26.70 11.88
CA ILE A 42 -20.98 -25.94 12.01
C ILE A 42 -22.15 -26.72 11.42
N GLN A 43 -23.31 -26.62 12.05
CA GLN A 43 -24.56 -27.15 11.49
C GLN A 43 -25.25 -26.02 10.72
N VAL A 44 -25.44 -26.21 9.41
CA VAL A 44 -26.00 -25.18 8.53
C VAL A 44 -27.51 -25.29 8.51
N GLU A 45 -28.20 -24.23 8.93
CA GLU A 45 -29.65 -24.12 8.89
C GLU A 45 -30.16 -23.54 7.57
N ILE A 46 -31.49 -23.52 7.42
CA ILE A 46 -32.17 -22.99 6.24
C ILE A 46 -31.73 -21.52 5.99
N ARG A 47 -31.22 -21.25 4.78
CA ARG A 47 -30.66 -19.97 4.26
C ARG A 47 -29.25 -19.61 4.74
N GLU A 48 -28.68 -20.32 5.71
CA GLU A 48 -27.32 -20.03 6.16
C GLU A 48 -26.26 -20.42 5.12
N GLY A 49 -26.49 -21.49 4.36
CA GLY A 49 -25.59 -21.87 3.24
C GLY A 49 -25.47 -20.76 2.19
N LEU A 50 -26.58 -20.08 1.88
CA LEU A 50 -26.57 -18.93 0.98
C LEU A 50 -25.85 -17.73 1.61
N ALA A 51 -26.04 -17.50 2.92
CA ALA A 51 -25.38 -16.42 3.64
C ALA A 51 -23.86 -16.60 3.73
N LEU A 52 -23.38 -17.83 3.88
CA LEU A 52 -21.95 -18.17 3.90
C LEU A 52 -21.30 -17.94 2.53
N MET A 53 -22.03 -18.23 1.44
CA MET A 53 -21.49 -18.21 0.07
C MET A 53 -21.68 -16.87 -0.65
N ASN A 54 -22.66 -16.05 -0.26
CA ASN A 54 -22.92 -14.77 -0.91
C ASN A 54 -22.19 -13.64 -0.20
N GLY A 55 -21.17 -13.11 -0.86
CA GLY A 55 -20.49 -11.92 -0.41
C GLY A 55 -19.44 -11.44 -1.40
N THR A 56 -18.75 -10.38 -1.02
CA THR A 56 -17.54 -9.88 -1.68
C THR A 56 -16.34 -9.93 -0.73
N SER A 57 -16.41 -10.77 0.31
CA SER A 57 -15.43 -10.81 1.39
C SER A 57 -14.04 -11.19 0.90
N VAL A 58 -13.94 -12.09 -0.09
CA VAL A 58 -12.64 -12.57 -0.60
C VAL A 58 -12.00 -11.49 -1.47
N MET A 59 -12.72 -10.95 -2.46
CA MET A 59 -12.21 -9.87 -3.31
C MET A 59 -11.91 -8.61 -2.50
N SER A 60 -12.71 -8.30 -1.46
CA SER A 60 -12.48 -7.16 -0.58
C SER A 60 -11.24 -7.38 0.27
N GLY A 61 -11.04 -8.59 0.82
CA GLY A 61 -9.82 -8.94 1.56
C GLY A 61 -8.57 -8.79 0.70
N ILE A 62 -8.61 -9.29 -0.54
CA ILE A 62 -7.52 -9.10 -1.52
C ILE A 62 -7.29 -7.61 -1.81
N GLY A 63 -8.36 -6.84 -2.00
CA GLY A 63 -8.31 -5.39 -2.22
C GLY A 63 -7.61 -4.64 -1.10
N VAL A 64 -7.93 -4.96 0.16
CA VAL A 64 -7.29 -4.34 1.35
C VAL A 64 -5.80 -4.66 1.40
N VAL A 65 -5.42 -5.93 1.19
CA VAL A 65 -3.99 -6.32 1.16
C VAL A 65 -3.25 -5.59 0.06
N ASN A 66 -3.84 -5.48 -1.13
CA ASN A 66 -3.23 -4.78 -2.26
C ASN A 66 -3.11 -3.28 -2.00
N ALA A 67 -4.12 -2.64 -1.43
CA ALA A 67 -4.08 -1.21 -1.08
C ALA A 67 -2.97 -0.93 -0.04
N HIS A 68 -2.82 -1.80 0.97
CA HIS A 68 -1.75 -1.68 1.95
C HIS A 68 -0.36 -1.79 1.30
N LYS A 69 -0.14 -2.80 0.45
CA LYS A 69 1.11 -2.98 -0.29
C LYS A 69 1.39 -1.82 -1.25
N ALA A 70 0.36 -1.29 -1.92
CA ALA A 70 0.49 -0.15 -2.81
C ALA A 70 0.99 1.09 -2.03
N ASN A 71 0.45 1.36 -0.83
CA ASN A 71 0.93 2.46 0.01
C ASN A 71 2.42 2.30 0.38
N GLN A 72 2.86 1.08 0.73
CA GLN A 72 4.27 0.80 1.00
C GLN A 72 5.16 1.05 -0.24
N LEU A 73 4.70 0.59 -1.41
CA LEU A 73 5.41 0.81 -2.68
C LEU A 73 5.47 2.30 -3.06
N THR A 74 4.41 3.08 -2.80
CA THR A 74 4.42 4.53 -3.01
C THR A 74 5.50 5.19 -2.16
N ASP A 75 5.62 4.83 -0.88
CA ASP A 75 6.65 5.38 0.00
C ASP A 75 8.07 5.03 -0.46
N ILE A 76 8.29 3.80 -0.93
CA ILE A 76 9.57 3.38 -1.52
C ILE A 76 9.86 4.18 -2.80
N SER A 77 8.86 4.35 -3.66
CA SER A 77 8.98 5.10 -4.92
C SER A 77 9.38 6.56 -4.67
N ILE A 78 8.81 7.20 -3.64
CA ILE A 78 9.18 8.57 -3.23
C ILE A 78 10.67 8.63 -2.85
N LYS A 79 11.15 7.69 -2.03
CA LYS A 79 12.55 7.63 -1.59
C LYS A 79 13.51 7.42 -2.76
N LEU A 80 13.19 6.51 -3.65
CA LEU A 80 13.98 6.28 -4.87
C LEU A 80 14.00 7.51 -5.77
N SER A 81 12.87 8.21 -5.89
CA SER A 81 12.79 9.46 -6.64
C SER A 81 13.65 10.56 -6.02
N CYS A 82 13.70 10.65 -4.68
CA CYS A 82 14.60 11.57 -3.97
C CYS A 82 16.07 11.22 -4.24
N ALA A 83 16.45 9.95 -4.11
CA ALA A 83 17.82 9.50 -4.40
C ALA A 83 18.26 9.84 -5.84
N ILE A 84 17.37 9.66 -6.82
CA ILE A 84 17.66 10.05 -8.21
C ILE A 84 17.87 11.57 -8.31
N ASN A 85 17.02 12.38 -7.67
CA ASN A 85 17.18 13.84 -7.68
C ASN A 85 18.53 14.27 -7.09
N GLU A 86 18.99 13.61 -6.04
CA GLU A 86 20.32 13.85 -5.46
C GLU A 86 21.44 13.46 -6.42
N ILE A 87 21.37 12.28 -7.02
CA ILE A 87 22.38 11.78 -7.96
C ILE A 87 22.58 12.73 -9.15
N VAL A 88 21.49 13.26 -9.70
CA VAL A 88 21.55 14.18 -10.85
C VAL A 88 21.72 15.64 -10.44
N GLN A 89 21.83 15.92 -9.13
CA GLN A 89 21.91 17.26 -8.57
C GLN A 89 20.80 18.19 -9.10
N ALA A 90 19.55 17.71 -9.05
CA ALA A 90 18.40 18.46 -9.51
C ALA A 90 18.16 19.73 -8.68
N TYR A 91 17.50 20.71 -9.29
CA TYR A 91 16.94 21.84 -8.54
C TYR A 91 15.66 21.41 -7.81
N ASP A 92 15.37 22.01 -6.65
CA ASP A 92 14.20 21.70 -5.82
C ASP A 92 12.93 22.49 -6.16
N ASP A 93 12.98 23.41 -7.14
CA ASP A 93 11.89 24.32 -7.51
C ASP A 93 10.54 23.57 -7.72
N HIS A 94 10.58 22.39 -8.37
CA HIS A 94 9.40 21.59 -8.67
C HIS A 94 8.73 20.98 -7.43
N LEU A 95 9.48 20.86 -6.33
CA LEU A 95 9.00 20.39 -5.05
C LEU A 95 8.53 21.53 -4.15
N SER A 96 8.75 22.80 -4.50
CA SER A 96 8.44 23.93 -3.62
C SER A 96 6.97 23.95 -3.19
N GLU A 97 6.74 24.36 -1.94
CA GLU A 97 5.40 24.47 -1.37
C GLU A 97 4.56 25.51 -2.12
N VAL A 98 5.13 26.66 -2.46
CA VAL A 98 4.46 27.73 -3.20
C VAL A 98 3.96 27.21 -4.55
N LEU A 99 4.81 26.55 -5.34
CA LEU A 99 4.41 26.02 -6.65
C LEU A 99 3.33 24.95 -6.52
N ASN A 100 3.51 23.99 -5.61
CA ASN A 100 2.57 22.88 -5.46
C ASN A 100 1.24 23.33 -4.83
N GLY A 101 1.26 24.32 -3.94
CA GLY A 101 0.09 24.89 -3.27
C GLY A 101 -0.84 25.64 -4.21
N THR A 102 -0.35 26.12 -5.36
CA THR A 102 -1.23 26.71 -6.40
C THR A 102 -2.09 25.68 -7.14
N LYS A 103 -1.79 24.38 -7.03
CA LYS A 103 -2.53 23.32 -7.73
C LYS A 103 -3.53 22.65 -6.80
N LEU A 104 -4.71 22.28 -7.30
CA LEU A 104 -5.79 21.70 -6.49
C LEU A 104 -5.65 20.20 -6.18
N HIS A 105 -4.55 19.56 -6.57
CA HIS A 105 -4.36 18.12 -6.42
C HIS A 105 -3.71 17.77 -5.09
N GLU A 106 -4.51 17.34 -4.11
CA GLU A 106 -4.02 16.95 -2.77
C GLU A 106 -2.91 15.89 -2.83
N GLY A 107 -3.06 14.88 -3.68
CA GLY A 107 -2.05 13.82 -3.83
C GLY A 107 -0.70 14.39 -4.27
N GLN A 108 -0.70 15.30 -5.22
CA GLN A 108 0.53 15.94 -5.69
C GLN A 108 1.19 16.77 -4.58
N GLN A 109 0.40 17.56 -3.84
CA GLN A 109 0.90 18.36 -2.72
C GLN A 109 1.54 17.49 -1.63
N LYS A 110 0.87 16.38 -1.24
CA LYS A 110 1.37 15.42 -0.26
C LYS A 110 2.68 14.75 -0.71
N ILE A 111 2.80 14.39 -1.99
CA ILE A 111 4.05 13.81 -2.52
C ILE A 111 5.17 14.85 -2.47
N ALA A 112 4.92 16.08 -2.90
CA ALA A 112 5.92 17.16 -2.87
C ALA A 112 6.37 17.45 -1.42
N GLU A 113 5.44 17.48 -0.47
CA GLU A 113 5.74 17.62 0.96
C GLU A 113 6.66 16.51 1.48
N LYS A 114 6.31 15.24 1.23
CA LYS A 114 7.15 14.10 1.62
C LYS A 114 8.54 14.16 0.99
N MET A 115 8.64 14.54 -0.28
CA MET A 115 9.93 14.70 -0.96
C MET A 115 10.76 15.84 -0.36
N ARG A 116 10.15 16.99 -0.04
CA ARG A 116 10.84 18.08 0.67
C ARG A 116 11.37 17.63 2.03
N ALA A 117 10.58 16.87 2.79
CA ALA A 117 11.02 16.32 4.07
C ALA A 117 12.21 15.36 3.91
N HIS A 118 12.16 14.45 2.94
CA HIS A 118 13.24 13.50 2.65
C HIS A 118 14.54 14.16 2.19
N LEU A 119 14.47 15.31 1.52
CA LEU A 119 15.63 16.02 0.97
C LEU A 119 16.10 17.19 1.84
N SER A 120 15.53 17.38 3.03
CA SER A 120 15.73 18.58 3.85
C SER A 120 17.17 18.80 4.33
N ASP A 121 17.93 17.72 4.51
CA ASP A 121 19.34 17.72 4.92
C ASP A 121 20.31 17.42 3.76
N SER A 122 19.79 17.22 2.55
CA SER A 122 20.60 16.88 1.37
C SER A 122 21.57 18.01 1.00
N GLN A 123 22.82 17.64 0.78
CA GLN A 123 23.87 18.53 0.26
C GLN A 123 24.04 18.43 -1.26
N LEU A 124 23.24 17.59 -1.92
CA LEU A 124 23.36 17.29 -3.35
C LEU A 124 22.26 17.95 -4.18
N ILE A 125 21.14 18.32 -3.56
CA ILE A 125 20.07 19.10 -4.20
C ILE A 125 20.51 20.55 -4.36
N ARG A 126 20.29 21.09 -5.56
CA ARG A 126 20.63 22.48 -5.87
C ARG A 126 19.49 23.41 -5.51
N LYS A 127 19.81 24.54 -4.88
CA LYS A 127 18.86 25.63 -4.68
C LYS A 127 19.12 26.70 -5.73
N ARG A 128 18.09 27.04 -6.49
CA ARG A 128 18.22 28.04 -7.56
C ARG A 128 18.55 29.43 -7.01
N ALA A 129 18.02 29.77 -5.84
CA ALA A 129 18.33 31.02 -5.16
C ALA A 129 19.83 31.13 -4.86
N ASP A 130 20.44 30.08 -4.31
CA ASP A 130 21.87 30.07 -4.00
C ASP A 130 22.70 30.23 -5.28
N HIS A 131 22.33 29.54 -6.37
CA HIS A 131 23.06 29.62 -7.64
C HIS A 131 22.96 31.01 -8.30
N LEU A 132 21.77 31.61 -8.33
CA LEU A 132 21.55 32.88 -9.04
C LEU A 132 21.99 34.10 -8.22
N TYR A 133 21.91 34.06 -6.89
CA TYR A 133 22.16 35.24 -6.05
C TYR A 133 23.56 35.29 -5.42
N THR A 134 24.29 34.17 -5.28
CA THR A 134 25.69 34.22 -4.80
C THR A 134 26.64 34.90 -5.78
N HIS A 135 26.35 34.89 -7.08
CA HIS A 135 27.19 35.56 -8.09
C HIS A 135 27.10 37.10 -8.06
N PHE A 136 26.08 37.67 -7.41
CA PHE A 136 25.96 39.13 -7.28
C PHE A 136 26.79 39.68 -6.11
N GLU A 137 26.95 38.93 -5.02
CA GLU A 137 27.74 39.38 -3.85
C GLU A 137 29.25 39.42 -4.11
N GLU A 138 29.77 38.65 -5.07
CA GLU A 138 31.17 38.71 -5.48
C GLU A 138 31.46 39.87 -6.44
N GLN A 139 30.46 40.38 -7.18
CA GLN A 139 30.62 41.51 -8.10
C GLN A 139 30.53 42.88 -7.41
N GLU A 140 29.92 42.99 -6.23
CA GLU A 140 29.89 44.22 -5.43
C GLU A 140 31.15 44.45 -4.56
N LYS A 141 32.13 43.53 -4.60
CA LYS A 141 33.41 43.63 -3.86
C LYS A 141 34.59 44.15 -4.69
N VAL A 142 34.36 44.72 -5.87
CA VAL A 142 35.40 45.34 -6.72
C VAL A 142 35.25 46.87 -6.74
#